data_AF-A0A7S4RT21-F1
#
_entry.id   AF-A0A7S4RT21-F1
#
_cell.length_a   1.000
_cell.length_b   1.000
_cell.length_c   1.000
_cell.angle_alpha   90.00
_cell.angle_beta   90.00
_cell.angle_gamma   90.00
#
_symmetry.space_group_name_H-M   'P 1'
#
loop_
_entity.id
_entity.type
_entity.pdbx_description
1 polymer ?
#
loop_
_entity_poly.entity_id
_entity_poly.type
_entity_poly.pdbx_seq_one_letter_code
_entity_poly.pdbx_strand_id
1 'polypeptide(L)'
;MASATAPTTVTLSMDEVAKHNTKEDCWVVLYGKAYDLTKFARVHPGGSKLIYDNGGKDATALFDPVHPKDIMDKLLKPSLTMGVVDPATIKDEHVAKPPAPAAPAPKKVAKKEASEDGEELAIAEFVKPPLAAMLNTFDFESVARETMEPQAWGYYSSGGDDEITLRDNHLAFQRI
;
A
#
# COMPACT_ATOMS: atom_id res chain seq x y z
N MET A 1 -39.35 -25.82 19.46
CA MET A 1 -38.00 -25.44 19.93
C MET A 1 -37.02 -25.78 18.82
N ALA A 2 -36.77 -24.86 17.88
CA ALA A 2 -35.79 -25.08 16.82
C ALA A 2 -34.40 -24.83 17.40
N SER A 3 -33.58 -25.88 17.45
CA SER A 3 -32.19 -25.80 17.91
C SER A 3 -31.40 -25.01 16.87
N ALA A 4 -30.94 -23.82 17.24
CA ALA A 4 -30.04 -23.03 16.41
C ALA A 4 -28.67 -23.73 16.38
N THR A 5 -28.34 -24.37 15.27
CA THR A 5 -27.02 -24.93 15.01
C THR A 5 -26.03 -23.76 14.89
N ALA A 6 -25.06 -23.69 15.79
CA ALA A 6 -23.98 -22.70 15.72
C ALA A 6 -23.25 -22.82 14.36
N PRO A 7 -22.79 -21.71 13.76
CA PRO A 7 -22.01 -21.78 12.54
C PRO A 7 -20.74 -22.59 12.82
N THR A 8 -20.60 -23.73 12.14
CA THR A 8 -19.39 -24.56 12.17
C THR A 8 -18.22 -23.72 11.69
N THR A 9 -17.47 -23.14 12.62
CA THR A 9 -16.30 -22.33 12.35
C THR A 9 -15.19 -23.30 12.01
N VAL A 10 -14.98 -23.52 10.71
CA VAL A 10 -13.86 -24.33 10.23
C VAL A 10 -12.58 -23.68 10.71
N THR A 11 -11.81 -24.41 11.51
CA THR A 11 -10.49 -23.98 11.98
C THR A 11 -9.45 -24.49 10.99
N LEU A 12 -8.67 -23.58 10.42
CA LEU A 12 -7.63 -23.87 9.41
C LEU A 12 -6.25 -23.67 10.02
N SER A 13 -5.26 -24.45 9.59
CA SER A 13 -3.85 -24.17 9.88
C SER A 13 -3.28 -23.22 8.83
N MET A 14 -2.26 -22.43 9.20
CA MET A 14 -1.53 -21.64 8.20
C MET A 14 -0.87 -22.49 7.12
N ASP A 15 -0.41 -23.69 7.46
CA ASP A 15 0.17 -24.60 6.47
C ASP A 15 -0.85 -25.03 5.40
N GLU A 16 -2.14 -25.07 5.74
CA GLU A 16 -3.20 -25.30 4.75
C GLU A 16 -3.38 -24.06 3.88
N VAL A 17 -3.53 -22.88 4.50
CA VAL A 17 -3.69 -21.63 3.76
C VAL A 17 -2.51 -21.36 2.82
N ALA A 18 -1.28 -21.68 3.23
CA ALA A 18 -0.06 -21.50 2.45
C ALA A 18 -0.03 -22.26 1.12
N LYS A 19 -0.86 -23.31 0.96
CA LYS A 19 -1.01 -24.05 -0.31
C LYS A 19 -1.75 -23.24 -1.38
N HIS A 20 -2.58 -22.28 -0.97
CA HIS A 20 -3.42 -21.45 -1.83
C HIS A 20 -2.69 -20.14 -2.17
N ASN A 21 -1.59 -20.24 -2.93
CA ASN A 21 -0.69 -19.14 -3.23
C ASN A 21 -0.52 -18.82 -4.73
N THR A 22 -1.46 -19.27 -5.57
CA THR A 22 -1.41 -19.12 -7.03
C THR A 22 -2.49 -18.16 -7.54
N LYS A 23 -2.41 -17.71 -8.79
CA LYS A 23 -3.42 -16.77 -9.35
C LYS A 23 -4.79 -17.41 -9.52
N GLU A 24 -4.81 -18.73 -9.69
CA GLU A 24 -5.99 -19.57 -9.88
C GLU A 24 -6.53 -20.12 -8.56
N ASP A 25 -5.76 -20.02 -7.48
CA ASP A 25 -6.11 -20.44 -6.13
C ASP A 25 -5.33 -19.62 -5.10
N CYS A 26 -5.91 -18.50 -4.67
CA CYS A 26 -5.28 -17.47 -3.82
C CYS A 26 -6.11 -17.21 -2.57
N TRP A 27 -5.63 -17.69 -1.42
CA TRP A 27 -6.21 -17.34 -0.13
C TRP A 27 -5.32 -16.36 0.60
N VAL A 28 -5.94 -15.42 1.32
CA VAL A 28 -5.21 -14.45 2.13
C VAL A 28 -5.82 -14.41 3.53
N VAL A 29 -4.97 -14.37 4.54
CA VAL A 29 -5.41 -14.22 5.92
C VAL A 29 -5.45 -12.76 6.29
N LEU A 30 -6.60 -12.32 6.82
CA LEU A 30 -6.83 -10.98 7.32
C LEU A 30 -7.54 -11.08 8.68
N TYR A 31 -6.96 -10.45 9.70
CA TYR A 31 -7.48 -10.47 11.08
C TYR A 31 -7.78 -11.89 11.58
N GLY A 32 -6.90 -12.86 11.27
CA GLY A 32 -7.04 -14.26 11.69
C GLY A 32 -8.12 -15.06 10.94
N LYS A 33 -8.67 -14.55 9.85
CA LYS A 33 -9.63 -15.26 8.99
C LYS A 33 -9.06 -15.44 7.58
N ALA A 34 -9.22 -16.63 7.02
CA ALA A 34 -8.80 -16.92 5.64
C ALA A 34 -9.92 -16.56 4.66
N TYR A 35 -9.57 -15.85 3.60
CA TYR A 35 -10.48 -15.43 2.53
C TYR A 35 -9.98 -15.94 1.18
N ASP A 36 -10.86 -16.57 0.41
CA ASP A 36 -10.60 -16.85 -1.00
C ASP A 36 -10.74 -15.55 -1.82
N LEU A 37 -9.60 -15.01 -2.26
CA LEU A 37 -9.54 -13.77 -3.04
C LEU A 37 -9.22 -14.03 -4.51
N THR A 38 -9.20 -15.28 -4.97
CA THR A 38 -8.82 -15.70 -6.33
C THR A 38 -9.52 -14.85 -7.40
N LYS A 39 -10.85 -14.75 -7.30
CA LYS A 39 -11.68 -13.98 -8.26
C LYS A 39 -11.69 -12.49 -7.93
N PHE A 40 -11.66 -12.14 -6.65
CA PHE A 40 -11.71 -10.75 -6.21
C PHE A 40 -10.46 -9.96 -6.62
N ALA A 41 -9.29 -10.60 -6.67
CA ALA A 41 -8.04 -9.98 -7.06
C ALA A 41 -8.13 -9.24 -8.41
N ARG A 42 -8.91 -9.74 -9.37
CA ARG A 42 -9.07 -9.14 -10.70
C ARG A 42 -9.84 -7.82 -10.71
N VAL A 43 -10.68 -7.60 -9.69
CA VAL A 43 -11.51 -6.39 -9.54
C VAL A 43 -11.05 -5.54 -8.36
N HIS A 44 -9.91 -5.85 -7.76
CA HIS A 44 -9.36 -5.12 -6.64
C HIS A 44 -8.91 -3.71 -7.06
N PRO A 45 -9.44 -2.63 -6.45
CA PRO A 45 -9.09 -1.26 -6.82
C PRO A 45 -7.60 -0.93 -6.69
N GLY A 46 -6.90 -1.53 -5.73
CA GLY A 46 -5.44 -1.40 -5.57
C GLY A 46 -4.62 -2.26 -6.55
N GLY A 47 -5.28 -2.95 -7.47
CA GLY A 47 -4.64 -3.85 -8.45
C GLY A 47 -4.48 -5.29 -7.93
N SER A 48 -4.44 -6.24 -8.87
CA SER A 48 -4.42 -7.67 -8.57
C SER A 48 -3.10 -8.18 -7.99
N LYS A 49 -1.99 -7.54 -8.37
CA LYS A 49 -0.63 -7.96 -8.00
C LYS A 49 -0.42 -8.06 -6.49
N LEU A 50 -0.90 -7.07 -5.73
CA LEU A 50 -0.76 -7.03 -4.26
C LEU A 50 -1.42 -8.22 -3.57
N ILE A 51 -2.56 -8.70 -4.08
CA ILE A 51 -3.24 -9.87 -3.53
C ILE A 51 -2.47 -11.13 -3.91
N TYR A 52 -2.12 -11.31 -5.19
CA TYR A 52 -1.44 -12.52 -5.66
C TYR A 52 -0.04 -12.70 -5.06
N ASP A 53 0.74 -11.63 -4.87
CA ASP A 53 2.07 -11.71 -4.25
C ASP A 53 2.02 -12.11 -2.75
N ASN A 54 0.85 -11.98 -2.13
CA ASN A 54 0.58 -12.29 -0.73
C ASN A 54 -0.39 -13.47 -0.55
N GLY A 55 -0.64 -14.23 -1.62
CA GLY A 55 -1.38 -15.49 -1.53
C GLY A 55 -0.69 -16.47 -0.57
N GLY A 56 -1.47 -17.15 0.25
CA GLY A 56 -1.03 -18.08 1.28
C GLY A 56 -0.43 -17.44 2.54
N LYS A 57 -0.54 -16.11 2.71
CA LYS A 57 0.07 -15.38 3.82
C LYS A 57 -0.96 -14.62 4.65
N ASP A 58 -0.54 -14.24 5.86
CA ASP A 58 -1.23 -13.22 6.66
C ASP A 58 -0.81 -11.82 6.19
N ALA A 59 -1.73 -11.13 5.53
CA ALA A 59 -1.53 -9.80 4.99
C ALA A 59 -2.13 -8.70 5.87
N THR A 60 -2.50 -8.99 7.12
CA THR A 60 -3.14 -8.02 8.02
C THR A 60 -2.30 -6.75 8.18
N ALA A 61 -0.98 -6.89 8.35
CA ALA A 61 -0.06 -5.76 8.50
C ALA A 61 0.05 -4.87 7.25
N LEU A 62 -0.20 -5.44 6.06
CA LEU A 62 -0.27 -4.70 4.80
C LEU A 62 -1.63 -4.04 4.59
N PHE A 63 -2.69 -4.69 5.06
CA PHE A 63 -4.06 -4.31 4.78
C PHE A 63 -4.59 -3.20 5.71
N ASP A 64 -4.38 -3.34 7.02
CA ASP A 64 -4.91 -2.42 8.06
C ASP A 64 -4.54 -0.93 7.84
N PRO A 65 -3.30 -0.55 7.44
CA PRO A 65 -2.97 0.87 7.29
C PRO A 65 -3.58 1.54 6.04
N VAL A 66 -4.01 0.76 5.03
CA VAL A 66 -4.45 1.30 3.72
C VAL A 66 -5.93 1.06 3.44
N HIS A 67 -6.64 0.35 4.31
CA HIS A 67 -8.06 0.06 4.14
C HIS A 67 -8.89 0.44 5.38
N PRO A 68 -10.10 0.99 5.19
CA PRO A 68 -11.01 1.20 6.31
C PRO A 68 -11.54 -0.15 6.82
N LYS A 69 -11.76 -0.24 8.13
CA LYS A 69 -12.08 -1.51 8.83
C LYS A 69 -13.36 -2.18 8.35
N ASP A 70 -14.31 -1.41 7.81
CA ASP A 70 -15.61 -1.87 7.34
C ASP A 70 -15.62 -2.30 5.85
N ILE A 71 -14.51 -2.14 5.12
CA ILE A 71 -14.48 -2.42 3.69
C ILE A 71 -14.72 -3.90 3.38
N MET A 72 -14.26 -4.78 4.27
CA MET A 72 -14.38 -6.22 4.13
C MET A 72 -15.85 -6.64 4.15
N ASP A 73 -16.64 -6.09 5.07
CA ASP A 73 -18.07 -6.38 5.20
C ASP A 73 -18.87 -5.84 4.02
N LYS A 74 -18.39 -4.76 3.39
CA LYS A 74 -19.05 -4.12 2.23
C LYS A 74 -18.75 -4.82 0.92
N LEU A 75 -17.51 -5.24 0.70
CA LEU A 75 -17.05 -5.75 -0.61
C LEU A 75 -16.97 -7.27 -0.68
N LEU A 76 -16.68 -7.95 0.44
CA LEU A 76 -16.55 -9.40 0.44
C LEU A 76 -17.86 -10.06 0.81
N LYS A 77 -18.24 -11.04 -0.01
CA LYS A 77 -19.38 -11.90 0.30
C LYS A 77 -18.99 -12.82 1.47
N PRO A 78 -19.90 -13.09 2.43
CA PRO A 78 -19.64 -14.02 3.51
C PRO A 78 -19.15 -15.40 3.03
N SER A 79 -19.60 -15.83 1.83
CA SER A 79 -19.19 -17.08 1.18
C SER A 79 -17.71 -17.18 0.82
N LEU A 80 -16.97 -16.06 0.79
CA LEU A 80 -15.53 -16.04 0.52
C LEU A 80 -14.71 -16.32 1.78
N THR A 81 -15.34 -16.32 2.96
CA THR A 81 -14.66 -16.65 4.22
C THR A 81 -14.53 -18.17 4.33
N MET A 82 -13.30 -18.68 4.27
CA MET A 82 -13.03 -20.12 4.34
C MET A 82 -13.06 -20.63 5.79
N GLY A 83 -12.60 -19.80 6.74
CA GLY A 83 -12.56 -20.18 8.14
C GLY A 83 -11.71 -19.25 9.00
N VAL A 84 -11.63 -19.58 10.29
CA VAL A 84 -10.71 -18.94 11.24
C VAL A 84 -9.40 -19.72 11.23
N VAL A 85 -8.28 -19.01 11.22
CA VAL A 85 -6.95 -19.60 11.26
C VAL A 85 -6.54 -19.79 12.72
N ASP A 86 -5.98 -20.95 13.05
CA ASP A 86 -5.39 -21.19 14.37
C ASP A 86 -4.15 -20.30 14.57
N PRO A 87 -4.19 -19.35 15.53
CA PRO A 87 -3.08 -18.43 15.78
C PRO A 87 -1.78 -19.14 16.18
N ALA A 88 -1.85 -20.36 16.74
CA ALA A 88 -0.65 -21.12 17.10
C ALA A 88 0.15 -21.60 15.87
N THR A 89 -0.47 -21.62 14.69
CA THR A 89 0.16 -22.06 13.43
C THR A 89 0.76 -20.90 12.64
N ILE A 90 0.48 -19.65 13.03
CA ILE A 90 1.04 -18.46 12.40
C ILE A 90 2.49 -18.27 12.89
N LYS A 91 3.43 -18.38 11.94
CA LYS A 91 4.86 -18.13 12.17
C LYS A 91 5.25 -16.86 11.43
N ASP A 92 6.39 -16.27 11.80
CA ASP A 92 6.91 -15.05 11.17
C ASP A 92 7.13 -15.16 9.66
N GLU A 93 7.35 -16.37 9.16
CA GLU A 93 7.48 -16.70 7.73
C GLU A 93 6.14 -16.61 6.96
N HIS A 94 5.02 -16.80 7.66
CA HIS A 94 3.67 -16.74 7.10
C HIS A 94 3.10 -15.32 7.08
N VAL A 95 3.71 -14.39 7.82
CA VAL A 95 3.26 -13.00 7.87
C VAL A 95 3.87 -12.23 6.69
N ALA A 96 3.01 -11.69 5.84
CA ALA A 96 3.42 -10.76 4.81
C ALA A 96 3.95 -9.50 5.49
N LYS A 97 5.26 -9.32 5.40
CA LYS A 97 5.90 -8.11 5.87
C LYS A 97 5.55 -6.98 4.90
N PRO A 98 5.25 -5.79 5.42
CA PRO A 98 5.31 -4.58 4.62
C PRO A 98 6.59 -4.62 3.77
N PRO A 99 6.55 -4.25 2.48
CA PRO A 99 7.80 -3.91 1.82
C PRO A 99 8.53 -2.99 2.80
N ALA A 100 9.77 -3.33 3.15
CA ALA A 100 10.57 -2.45 4.00
C ALA A 100 10.37 -1.05 3.44
N PRO A 101 9.95 -0.06 4.26
CA PRO A 101 9.64 1.28 3.75
C PRO A 101 10.76 1.61 2.80
N ALA A 102 10.44 1.85 1.51
CA ALA A 102 11.46 2.02 0.49
C ALA A 102 12.48 2.96 1.12
N ALA A 103 13.71 2.44 1.37
CA ALA A 103 14.65 3.08 2.27
C ALA A 103 14.59 4.57 1.98
N PRO A 104 14.30 5.42 2.99
CA PRO A 104 13.83 6.79 2.79
C PRO A 104 14.64 7.35 1.63
N ALA A 105 13.93 7.69 0.53
CA ALA A 105 14.50 7.97 -0.79
C ALA A 105 15.91 8.50 -0.58
N PRO A 106 16.98 7.75 -0.98
CA PRO A 106 18.31 7.88 -0.40
C PRO A 106 18.56 9.36 -0.19
N LYS A 107 18.58 9.81 1.07
CA LYS A 107 18.75 11.24 1.44
C LYS A 107 19.76 11.75 0.44
N LYS A 108 19.38 12.60 -0.52
CA LYS A 108 20.19 12.87 -1.73
C LYS A 108 21.63 12.99 -1.27
N VAL A 109 22.40 11.92 -1.43
CA VAL A 109 23.79 11.91 -0.97
C VAL A 109 24.41 12.88 -1.93
N ALA A 110 24.81 14.04 -1.40
CA ALA A 110 25.29 15.20 -2.12
C ALA A 110 25.78 14.79 -3.51
N LYS A 111 24.94 14.97 -4.54
CA LYS A 111 25.43 14.84 -5.91
C LYS A 111 26.46 15.95 -6.01
N LYS A 112 27.73 15.55 -6.10
CA LYS A 112 28.80 16.44 -6.54
C LYS A 112 28.52 16.77 -7.99
N GLU A 113 27.70 17.77 -8.24
CA GLU A 113 27.58 18.33 -9.58
C GLU A 113 28.73 19.32 -9.75
N ALA A 114 29.64 19.00 -10.66
CA ALA A 114 30.74 19.88 -11.02
C ALA A 114 30.17 21.05 -11.81
N SER A 115 30.20 22.26 -11.24
CA SER A 115 30.04 23.49 -12.02
C SER A 115 31.23 23.64 -12.98
N GLU A 116 31.00 24.23 -14.15
CA GLU A 116 32.02 24.49 -15.17
C GLU A 116 33.20 25.34 -14.65
N ASP A 117 33.03 26.03 -13.52
CA ASP A 117 34.02 26.89 -12.88
C ASP A 117 34.84 26.24 -11.74
N GLY A 118 34.67 24.94 -11.49
CA GLY A 118 35.51 24.19 -10.53
C GLY A 118 35.25 24.48 -9.04
N GLU A 119 34.20 25.21 -8.69
CA GLU A 119 33.81 25.43 -7.30
C GLU A 119 32.86 24.31 -6.81
N GLU A 120 33.30 23.55 -5.81
CA GLU A 120 32.56 22.41 -5.27
C GLU A 120 31.38 22.91 -4.40
N LEU A 121 30.22 23.14 -5.01
CA LEU A 121 28.98 23.44 -4.30
C LEU A 121 28.43 22.17 -3.64
N ALA A 122 28.73 21.99 -2.36
CA ALA A 122 28.11 20.94 -1.55
C ALA A 122 26.59 21.20 -1.45
N ILE A 123 25.79 20.33 -2.06
CA ILE A 123 24.33 20.37 -1.94
C ILE A 123 23.98 20.04 -0.47
N ALA A 124 23.48 21.03 0.26
CA ALA A 124 23.07 20.87 1.65
C ALA A 124 21.92 19.84 1.78
N GLU A 125 21.95 19.05 2.86
CA GLU A 125 20.88 18.12 3.20
C GLU A 125 19.55 18.88 3.39
N PHE A 126 18.47 18.38 2.78
CA PHE A 126 17.16 19.02 2.90
C PHE A 126 16.65 18.96 4.35
N VAL A 127 16.41 20.12 4.95
CA VAL A 127 15.83 20.25 6.29
C VAL A 127 14.39 20.70 6.17
N LYS A 128 13.46 19.92 6.74
CA LYS A 128 12.03 20.25 6.71
C LYS A 128 11.79 21.59 7.43
N PRO A 129 11.20 22.60 6.75
CA PRO A 129 10.94 23.90 7.35
C PRO A 129 9.83 23.84 8.41
N PRO A 130 9.79 24.79 9.37
CA PRO A 130 8.70 24.89 10.32
C PRO A 130 7.40 25.27 9.61
N LEU A 131 6.25 24.87 10.16
CA LEU A 131 4.94 25.12 9.54
C LEU A 131 4.69 26.62 9.25
N ALA A 132 5.16 27.51 10.12
CA ALA A 132 5.04 28.96 9.94
C ALA A 132 5.79 29.52 8.72
N ALA A 133 6.72 28.75 8.13
CA ALA A 133 7.44 29.13 6.92
C ALA A 133 6.74 28.65 5.63
N MET A 134 5.63 27.92 5.73
CA MET A 134 4.81 27.53 4.57
C MET A 134 3.85 28.67 4.25
N LEU A 135 4.09 29.36 3.13
CA LEU A 135 3.35 30.55 2.73
C LEU A 135 2.22 30.21 1.74
N ASN A 136 2.42 29.20 0.90
CA ASN A 136 1.46 28.79 -0.12
C ASN A 136 1.41 27.27 -0.30
N THR A 137 0.47 26.80 -1.14
CA THR A 137 0.26 25.36 -1.41
C THR A 137 1.44 24.67 -2.09
N PHE A 138 2.22 25.39 -2.91
CA PHE A 138 3.41 24.84 -3.58
C PHE A 138 4.57 24.58 -2.62
N ASP A 139 4.63 25.31 -1.49
CA ASP A 139 5.61 25.03 -0.44
C ASP A 139 5.33 23.66 0.19
N PHE A 140 4.06 23.34 0.46
CA PHE A 140 3.65 22.02 0.93
C PHE A 140 3.96 20.92 -0.07
N GLU A 141 3.72 21.16 -1.36
CA GLU A 141 4.07 20.22 -2.44
C GLU A 141 5.58 19.95 -2.48
N SER A 142 6.39 21.00 -2.37
CA SER A 142 7.85 20.91 -2.41
C SER A 142 8.40 20.13 -1.22
N VAL A 143 7.89 20.40 -0.01
CA VAL A 143 8.26 19.64 1.20
C VAL A 143 7.79 18.20 1.09
N ALA A 144 6.59 17.95 0.55
CA ALA A 144 6.07 16.60 0.35
C ALA A 144 6.96 15.79 -0.60
N ARG A 145 7.40 16.37 -1.72
CA ARG A 145 8.32 15.73 -2.68
C ARG A 145 9.61 15.23 -2.05
N GLU A 146 10.17 15.97 -1.09
CA GLU A 146 11.43 15.61 -0.44
C GLU A 146 11.26 14.73 0.82
N THR A 147 10.05 14.64 1.39
CA THR A 147 9.82 13.94 2.67
C THR A 147 8.93 12.70 2.57
N MET A 148 8.12 12.57 1.53
CA MET A 148 7.24 11.41 1.34
C MET A 148 8.01 10.18 0.83
N GLU A 149 7.48 9.00 1.10
CA GLU A 149 7.94 7.78 0.43
C GLU A 149 7.77 7.94 -1.09
N PRO A 150 8.74 7.49 -1.93
CA PRO A 150 8.63 7.58 -3.38
C PRO A 150 7.33 7.02 -3.96
N GLN A 151 6.83 5.92 -3.42
CA GLN A 151 5.58 5.30 -3.88
C GLN A 151 4.37 6.19 -3.54
N ALA A 152 4.33 6.77 -2.34
CA ALA A 152 3.28 7.69 -1.93
C ALA A 152 3.33 8.98 -2.76
N TRP A 153 4.53 9.56 -2.96
CA TRP A 153 4.69 10.73 -3.83
C TRP A 153 4.21 10.42 -5.25
N GLY A 154 4.64 9.32 -5.85
CA GLY A 154 4.21 8.90 -7.18
C GLY A 154 2.69 8.72 -7.28
N TYR A 155 2.03 8.19 -6.24
CA TYR A 155 0.58 8.09 -6.20
C TYR A 155 -0.12 9.46 -6.19
N TYR A 156 0.38 10.43 -5.41
CA TYR A 156 -0.27 11.74 -5.28
C TYR A 156 0.09 12.72 -6.39
N SER A 157 1.30 12.65 -6.94
CA SER A 157 1.80 13.64 -7.89
C SER A 157 1.53 13.29 -9.34
N SER A 158 1.13 12.05 -9.65
CA SER A 158 0.98 11.59 -11.03
C SER A 158 -0.35 12.00 -11.67
N GLY A 159 -0.32 12.20 -12.98
CA GLY A 159 -1.50 12.39 -13.84
C GLY A 159 -1.75 11.19 -14.75
N GLY A 160 -2.81 11.29 -15.57
CA GLY A 160 -3.06 10.32 -16.64
C GLY A 160 -2.04 10.46 -17.77
N ASP A 161 -1.51 9.35 -18.26
CA ASP A 161 -0.58 9.23 -19.40
C ASP A 161 0.61 10.21 -19.35
N ASP A 162 0.59 11.27 -20.16
CA ASP A 162 1.65 12.29 -20.27
C ASP A 162 1.46 13.49 -19.31
N GLU A 163 0.40 13.43 -18.51
CA GLU A 163 -0.02 14.43 -17.53
C GLU A 163 -0.35 15.81 -18.12
N ILE A 164 -0.61 15.91 -19.43
CA ILE A 164 -0.94 17.18 -20.08
C ILE A 164 -2.16 17.82 -19.42
N THR A 165 -3.25 17.07 -19.27
CA THR A 165 -4.49 17.57 -18.66
C THR A 165 -4.28 18.04 -17.22
N LEU A 166 -3.44 17.36 -16.43
CA LEU A 166 -3.14 17.75 -15.05
C LEU A 166 -2.51 19.16 -15.02
N ARG A 167 -1.52 19.41 -15.88
CA ARG A 167 -0.83 20.70 -15.97
C ARG A 167 -1.71 21.78 -16.60
N ASP A 168 -2.45 21.44 -17.65
CA ASP A 168 -3.34 22.36 -18.35
C ASP A 168 -4.49 22.85 -17.46
N ASN A 169 -4.99 22.02 -16.54
CA ASN A 169 -5.99 22.44 -15.55
C ASN A 169 -5.51 23.62 -14.71
N HIS A 170 -4.22 23.66 -14.34
CA HIS A 170 -3.64 24.81 -13.64
C HIS A 170 -3.41 25.99 -14.58
N LEU A 171 -2.80 25.74 -15.75
CA LEU A 171 -2.45 26.79 -16.71
C LEU A 171 -3.67 27.52 -17.30
N ALA A 172 -4.83 26.85 -17.38
CA ALA A 172 -6.06 27.47 -17.87
C ALA A 172 -6.47 28.71 -17.06
N PHE A 173 -6.20 28.73 -15.75
CA PHE A 173 -6.51 29.88 -14.88
C PHE A 173 -5.62 31.10 -15.15
N GLN A 174 -4.49 30.95 -15.85
CA GLN A 174 -3.66 32.08 -16.27
C GLN A 174 -4.17 32.75 -17.55
N ARG A 175 -5.23 32.20 -18.17
CA ARG A 175 -5.81 32.69 -19.42
C ARG A 175 -7.13 33.46 -19.21
N ILE A 176 -7.56 33.64 -17.96
CA ILE A 176 -8.78 34.37 -17.58
C ILE A 176 -8.46 35.68 -16.86
#